data_AF-A0A6A6R1F4-F1
#
_entry.id   AF-A0A6A6R1F4-F1
#
_cell.length_a   1.000
_cell.length_b   1.000
_cell.length_c   1.000
_cell.angle_alpha   90.00
_cell.angle_beta   90.00
_cell.angle_gamma   90.00
#
_symmetry.space_group_name_H-M   'P 1'
#
loop_
_entity.id
_entity.type
_entity.pdbx_description
1 polymer ?
#
loop_
_entity_poly.entity_id
_entity_poly.type
_entity_poly.pdbx_seq_one_letter_code
_entity_poly.pdbx_strand_id
1 'polypeptide(L)'
;MERDVESNEDEHEAELIRLQVSSTSAIESTPTESDARRRIRPLPNALAHLHPSQDTAQYDRTKLDAFHSIAHCLALFDIWTFQTLFKPNVTIGRFISDKEETNEFKDHLVLGLAGLADAIGMAAFEAPFGTSPKFIACLNSFSDNQMVSYVRQTKTSGYYSELMQTWTAQYQFSKSNRTYVETTTTAELPAEFFLYSDWLAFVTSAVGIYRSKLRAIVRKCRALRNCIASAHDNGSLSASDMLVLKEKMEALDENFADVCAEIGEPAVHLIKPSALRWWEPEQQPEKTVMDEPTPATTFAAQNTTEPPNLALASTLLFIVPATCLLSCIPTAIAWIHTAPGPAPRPTLDPNFYQLLSSSALQLLSLLTLVWPLMFHAELARMSWVWTWVLAGTSACSTIAAVFFYVWLSMAWSWVLSFAGSVAQALVVLQVVRWI
;
A
#
# COMPACT_ATOMS: atom_id res chain seq x y z
N MET A 1 11.92 13.01 47.29
CA MET A 1 11.05 12.66 46.16
C MET A 1 10.41 13.88 45.49
N GLU A 2 10.56 15.10 46.03
CA GLU A 2 10.22 16.37 45.34
C GLU A 2 11.41 17.05 44.66
N ARG A 3 12.64 16.53 44.82
CA ARG A 3 13.86 17.15 44.28
C ARG A 3 14.33 16.59 42.94
N ASP A 4 13.67 15.54 42.44
CA ASP A 4 14.03 14.89 41.17
C ASP A 4 13.12 15.34 40.00
N VAL A 5 12.08 16.14 40.26
CA VAL A 5 11.17 16.65 39.22
C VAL A 5 11.72 17.94 38.58
N GLU A 6 12.35 18.83 39.36
CA GLU A 6 12.94 20.07 38.82
C GLU A 6 14.10 19.80 37.85
N SER A 7 14.83 18.69 37.98
CA SER A 7 15.95 18.38 37.09
C SER A 7 15.53 17.99 35.66
N ASN A 8 14.28 17.55 35.45
CA ASN A 8 13.80 17.16 34.13
C ASN A 8 13.24 18.33 33.32
N GLU A 9 12.79 19.41 33.98
CA GLU A 9 12.30 20.60 33.27
C GLU A 9 13.45 21.39 32.62
N ASP A 10 14.59 21.50 33.30
CA ASP A 10 15.78 22.19 32.79
C ASP A 10 16.40 21.49 31.56
N GLU A 11 16.37 20.15 31.51
CA GLU A 11 16.89 19.38 30.37
C GLU A 11 15.97 19.51 29.15
N HIS A 12 14.66 19.60 29.37
CA HIS A 12 13.67 19.78 28.31
C HIS A 12 13.73 21.19 27.68
N GLU A 13 13.99 22.22 28.50
CA GLU A 13 14.14 23.60 28.03
C GLU A 13 15.46 23.78 27.23
N ALA A 14 16.54 23.10 27.64
CA ALA A 14 17.80 23.10 26.90
C ALA A 14 17.71 22.43 25.52
N GLU A 15 16.88 21.39 25.36
CA GLU A 15 16.63 20.73 24.08
C GLU A 15 15.82 21.62 23.12
N LEU A 16 14.82 22.35 23.64
CA LEU A 16 14.04 23.34 22.89
C LEU A 16 14.92 24.47 22.32
N ILE A 17 15.85 25.00 23.12
CA ILE A 17 16.78 26.05 22.67
C ILE A 17 17.72 25.53 21.57
N ARG A 18 18.21 24.28 21.66
CA ARG A 18 19.07 23.69 20.62
C ARG A 18 18.35 23.51 19.28
N LEU A 19 17.07 23.10 19.30
CA LEU A 19 16.27 22.96 18.08
C LEU A 19 15.96 24.31 17.43
N GLN A 20 15.78 25.36 18.23
CA GLN A 20 15.47 26.70 17.74
C GLN A 20 16.70 27.39 17.12
N VAL A 21 17.91 27.19 17.68
CA VAL A 21 19.16 27.78 17.15
C VAL A 21 19.60 27.13 15.84
N SER A 22 19.37 25.82 15.66
CA SER A 22 19.72 25.08 14.43
C SER A 22 18.92 25.51 13.20
N SER A 23 17.71 26.04 13.40
CA SER A 23 16.81 26.47 12.31
C SER A 23 17.18 27.84 11.71
N THR A 24 18.09 28.58 12.34
CA THR A 24 18.41 29.98 11.97
C THR A 24 19.76 30.19 11.30
N SER A 25 20.62 29.17 11.16
CA SER A 25 22.02 29.37 10.74
C SER A 25 22.36 28.97 9.28
N ALA A 26 21.36 28.68 8.44
CA ALA A 26 21.60 28.14 7.10
C ALA A 26 21.22 29.07 5.93
N ILE A 27 21.36 30.40 6.03
CA ILE A 27 21.27 31.29 4.85
C ILE A 27 22.20 32.50 5.01
N GLU A 28 23.50 32.34 4.77
CA GLU A 28 24.36 33.45 4.38
C GLU A 28 25.43 32.95 3.38
N SER A 29 25.05 32.93 2.10
CA SER A 29 26.00 32.79 1.00
C SER A 29 26.05 34.11 0.24
N THR A 30 27.23 34.72 0.27
CA THR A 30 27.60 35.95 -0.41
C THR A 30 27.68 35.71 -1.92
N PRO A 31 26.95 36.44 -2.77
CA PRO A 31 27.11 36.31 -4.22
C PRO A 31 28.28 37.16 -4.70
N THR A 32 29.26 36.52 -5.32
CA THR A 32 30.35 37.18 -6.05
C THR A 32 29.87 37.62 -7.43
N GLU A 33 30.10 38.89 -7.75
CA GLU A 33 29.85 39.52 -9.05
C GLU A 33 30.72 38.88 -10.15
N SER A 34 30.09 38.40 -11.23
CA SER A 34 30.51 38.64 -12.62
C SER A 34 29.67 37.80 -13.59
N ASP A 35 28.71 38.44 -14.27
CA ASP A 35 28.71 38.53 -15.74
C ASP A 35 27.40 39.13 -16.24
N ALA A 36 27.54 40.34 -16.78
CA ALA A 36 26.48 41.14 -17.35
C ALA A 36 26.04 40.57 -18.71
N ARG A 37 25.03 39.68 -18.73
CA ARG A 37 24.16 39.50 -19.90
C ARG A 37 22.79 40.12 -19.63
N ARG A 38 22.54 41.25 -20.30
CA ARG A 38 21.23 41.92 -20.41
C ARG A 38 20.15 40.92 -20.85
N ARG A 39 19.49 40.28 -19.88
CA ARG A 39 18.13 39.77 -20.07
C ARG A 39 17.19 40.94 -19.84
N ILE A 40 16.34 41.22 -20.83
CA ILE A 40 15.19 42.12 -20.69
C ILE A 40 14.37 41.55 -19.54
N ARG A 41 14.46 42.17 -18.36
CA ARG A 41 13.66 41.78 -17.20
C ARG A 41 12.21 42.18 -17.53
N PRO A 42 11.26 41.23 -17.56
CA PRO A 42 9.85 41.60 -17.63
C PRO A 42 9.54 42.55 -16.47
N LEU A 43 8.87 43.65 -16.78
CA LEU A 43 8.47 44.65 -15.79
C LEU A 43 7.73 43.92 -14.65
N PRO A 44 8.18 44.02 -13.39
CA PRO A 44 7.49 43.37 -12.28
C PRO A 44 6.06 43.91 -12.24
N ASN A 45 5.10 42.99 -12.42
CA ASN A 45 3.70 43.33 -12.46
C ASN A 45 3.29 43.78 -11.05
N ALA A 46 3.30 45.10 -10.82
CA ALA A 46 3.12 45.73 -9.50
C ALA A 46 1.74 45.48 -8.84
N LEU A 47 0.89 44.71 -9.52
CA LEU A 47 -0.43 44.27 -9.05
C LEU A 47 -0.42 42.83 -8.49
N ALA A 48 0.67 42.07 -8.66
CA ALA A 48 0.77 40.69 -8.14
C ALA A 48 0.74 40.61 -6.60
N HIS A 49 1.07 41.71 -5.92
CA HIS A 49 1.09 41.82 -4.46
C HIS A 49 -0.30 42.07 -3.84
N LEU A 50 -1.31 42.38 -4.67
CA LEU A 50 -2.66 42.72 -4.21
C LEU A 50 -3.63 41.52 -4.22
N HIS A 51 -3.23 40.41 -4.85
CA HIS A 51 -3.90 39.14 -4.62
C HIS A 51 -3.19 38.44 -3.46
N PRO A 52 -3.89 37.99 -2.40
CA PRO A 52 -3.30 37.02 -1.46
C PRO A 52 -2.70 35.91 -2.32
N SER A 53 -1.38 35.75 -2.24
CA SER A 53 -0.62 34.98 -3.20
C SER A 53 -1.19 33.57 -3.28
N GLN A 54 -1.41 33.07 -4.50
CA GLN A 54 -1.84 31.68 -4.70
C GLN A 54 -0.94 30.69 -3.95
N ASP A 55 0.32 31.07 -3.74
CA ASP A 55 1.31 30.33 -2.96
C ASP A 55 0.91 30.09 -1.49
N THR A 56 0.28 31.05 -0.79
CA THR A 56 -0.15 30.83 0.61
C THR A 56 -1.31 29.85 0.68
N ALA A 57 -2.28 29.98 -0.24
CA ALA A 57 -3.42 29.07 -0.30
C ALA A 57 -3.00 27.63 -0.69
N GLN A 58 -2.00 27.50 -1.58
CA GLN A 58 -1.44 26.20 -1.95
C GLN A 58 -0.66 25.57 -0.78
N TYR A 59 0.15 26.37 -0.08
CA TYR A 59 0.90 25.91 1.10
C TYR A 59 -0.02 25.40 2.22
N ASP A 60 -1.08 26.16 2.53
CA ASP A 60 -2.06 25.78 3.54
C ASP A 60 -2.76 24.46 3.17
N ARG A 61 -3.06 24.26 1.88
CA ARG A 61 -3.66 23.02 1.40
C ARG A 61 -2.72 21.83 1.50
N THR A 62 -1.46 21.97 1.08
CA THR A 62 -0.46 20.89 1.22
C THR A 62 -0.24 20.50 2.67
N LYS A 63 -0.28 21.49 3.57
CA LYS A 63 -0.21 21.25 5.01
C LYS A 63 -1.41 20.46 5.50
N LEU A 64 -2.62 20.89 5.14
CA LEU A 64 -3.85 20.20 5.54
C LEU A 64 -3.90 18.76 5.03
N ASP A 65 -3.49 18.51 3.79
CA ASP A 65 -3.44 17.16 3.19
C ASP A 65 -2.46 16.25 3.94
N ALA A 66 -1.33 16.80 4.40
CA ALA A 66 -0.36 16.09 5.23
C ALA A 66 -0.94 15.73 6.62
N PHE A 67 -1.61 16.68 7.29
CA PHE A 67 -2.30 16.43 8.55
C PHE A 67 -3.41 15.38 8.41
N HIS A 68 -4.16 15.42 7.31
CA HIS A 68 -5.20 14.43 7.02
C HIS A 68 -4.62 13.01 6.88
N SER A 69 -3.49 12.89 6.16
CA SER A 69 -2.81 11.60 5.97
C SER A 69 -2.26 11.03 7.29
N ILE A 70 -1.76 11.88 8.18
CA ILE A 70 -1.30 11.48 9.53
C ILE A 70 -2.49 11.09 10.40
N ALA A 71 -3.54 11.92 10.44
CA ALA A 71 -4.75 11.68 11.20
C ALA A 71 -5.46 10.38 10.77
N HIS A 72 -5.43 10.04 9.48
CA HIS A 72 -5.95 8.78 8.96
C HIS A 72 -5.32 7.57 9.64
N CYS A 73 -4.00 7.56 9.76
CA CYS A 73 -3.26 6.49 10.43
C CYS A 73 -3.54 6.45 11.93
N LEU A 74 -3.51 7.61 12.61
CA LEU A 74 -3.79 7.70 14.05
C LEU A 74 -5.21 7.26 14.40
N ALA A 75 -6.20 7.64 13.60
CA ALA A 75 -7.59 7.24 13.81
C ALA A 75 -7.80 5.73 13.67
N LEU A 76 -7.05 5.07 12.79
CA LEU A 76 -7.07 3.61 12.73
C LEU A 76 -6.48 3.00 14.00
N PHE A 77 -5.36 3.52 14.51
CA PHE A 77 -4.80 3.06 15.79
C PHE A 77 -5.76 3.26 16.95
N ASP A 78 -6.37 4.44 17.09
CA ASP A 78 -7.33 4.71 18.16
C ASP A 78 -8.54 3.75 18.10
N ILE A 79 -9.08 3.49 16.89
CA ILE A 79 -10.18 2.52 16.71
C ILE A 79 -9.71 1.10 17.06
N TRP A 80 -8.54 0.69 16.61
CA TRP A 80 -7.99 -0.64 16.90
C TRP A 80 -7.72 -0.84 18.38
N THR A 81 -7.14 0.15 19.06
CA THR A 81 -6.95 0.19 20.51
C THR A 81 -8.28 0.08 21.22
N PHE A 82 -9.27 0.90 20.83
CA PHE A 82 -10.59 0.87 21.42
C PHE A 82 -11.24 -0.52 21.35
N GLN A 83 -11.18 -1.14 20.17
CA GLN A 83 -11.76 -2.47 19.96
C GLN A 83 -10.99 -3.60 20.65
N THR A 84 -9.70 -3.42 20.91
CA THR A 84 -8.85 -4.45 21.49
C THR A 84 -8.95 -4.45 23.01
N LEU A 85 -8.86 -3.26 23.63
CA LEU A 85 -8.72 -3.13 25.08
C LEU A 85 -10.08 -2.99 25.80
N PHE A 86 -11.05 -2.33 25.16
CA PHE A 86 -12.29 -1.91 25.85
C PHE A 86 -13.55 -2.61 25.36
N LYS A 87 -13.52 -3.30 24.20
CA LYS A 87 -14.65 -4.12 23.77
C LYS A 87 -14.52 -5.55 24.32
N PRO A 88 -15.60 -6.08 24.94
CA PRO A 88 -15.62 -7.44 25.43
C PRO A 88 -15.59 -8.40 24.24
N ASN A 89 -14.39 -8.84 23.88
CA ASN A 89 -14.17 -9.84 22.87
C ASN A 89 -13.94 -11.17 23.58
N VAL A 90 -14.96 -12.03 23.61
CA VAL A 90 -15.06 -13.28 24.40
C VAL A 90 -13.76 -14.12 24.47
N THR A 91 -12.89 -13.99 23.47
CA THR A 91 -11.61 -14.70 23.36
C THR A 91 -10.45 -14.13 24.20
N ILE A 92 -10.49 -12.87 24.63
CA ILE A 92 -9.36 -12.17 25.27
C ILE A 92 -9.63 -12.04 26.77
N GLY A 93 -9.21 -13.01 27.58
CA GLY A 93 -9.43 -13.03 29.04
C GLY A 93 -8.74 -11.91 29.85
N ARG A 94 -8.19 -10.87 29.19
CA ARG A 94 -7.56 -9.71 29.82
C ARG A 94 -8.27 -8.46 29.31
N PHE A 95 -9.33 -8.08 30.02
CA PHE A 95 -10.05 -6.83 29.77
C PHE A 95 -9.66 -5.83 30.84
N ILE A 96 -9.44 -4.59 30.43
CA ILE A 96 -9.64 -3.48 31.34
C ILE A 96 -11.16 -3.32 31.48
N SER A 97 -11.72 -3.97 32.49
CA SER A 97 -13.17 -3.95 32.74
C SER A 97 -13.63 -2.65 33.39
N ASP A 98 -12.74 -1.67 33.54
CA ASP A 98 -13.11 -0.39 34.12
C ASP A 98 -13.92 0.43 33.12
N LYS A 99 -15.18 0.65 33.46
CA LYS A 99 -16.08 1.49 32.67
C LYS A 99 -15.60 2.95 32.66
N GLU A 100 -14.92 3.39 33.71
CA GLU A 100 -14.40 4.75 33.81
C GLU A 100 -13.29 4.99 32.78
N GLU A 101 -12.28 4.12 32.73
CA GLU A 101 -11.22 4.18 31.71
C GLU A 101 -11.76 4.05 30.28
N THR A 102 -12.77 3.18 30.09
CA THR A 102 -13.44 3.05 28.78
C THR A 102 -14.11 4.35 28.35
N ASN A 103 -14.79 5.02 29.27
CA ASN A 103 -15.46 6.29 28.99
C ASN A 103 -14.44 7.41 28.78
N GLU A 104 -13.36 7.44 29.56
CA GLU A 104 -12.26 8.39 29.38
C GLU A 104 -11.60 8.24 28.00
N PHE A 105 -11.31 7.02 27.57
CA PHE A 105 -10.80 6.77 26.22
C PHE A 105 -11.80 7.22 25.13
N LYS A 106 -13.11 6.97 25.33
CA LYS A 106 -14.16 7.44 24.42
C LYS A 106 -14.26 8.97 24.36
N ASP A 107 -14.06 9.65 25.48
CA ASP A 107 -14.06 11.11 25.55
C ASP A 107 -12.82 11.70 24.87
N HIS A 108 -11.74 10.93 24.79
CA HIS A 108 -10.53 11.28 24.04
C HIS A 108 -10.65 10.99 22.54
N LEU A 109 -11.44 10.01 22.15
CA LEU A 109 -11.87 9.82 20.77
C LEU A 109 -12.81 10.97 20.37
N VAL A 110 -12.58 11.58 19.20
CA VAL A 110 -13.57 12.50 18.63
C VAL A 110 -14.90 11.73 18.46
N LEU A 111 -16.02 12.33 18.89
CA LEU A 111 -17.34 11.67 18.99
C LEU A 111 -17.71 10.80 17.76
N GLY A 112 -17.36 11.24 16.56
CA GLY A 112 -17.59 10.49 15.32
C GLY A 112 -16.79 9.17 15.23
N LEU A 113 -15.53 9.17 15.69
CA LEU A 113 -14.67 7.98 15.70
C LEU A 113 -15.12 6.97 16.75
N ALA A 114 -15.55 7.42 17.94
CA ALA A 114 -16.09 6.53 18.97
C ALA A 114 -17.34 5.78 18.47
N GLY A 115 -18.29 6.49 17.87
CA GLY A 115 -19.49 5.88 17.28
C GLY A 115 -19.17 4.92 16.14
N LEU A 116 -18.15 5.23 15.33
CA LEU A 116 -17.68 4.35 14.26
C LEU A 116 -17.05 3.07 14.83
N ALA A 117 -16.18 3.18 15.84
CA ALA A 117 -15.55 2.06 16.51
C ALA A 117 -16.58 1.12 17.16
N ASP A 118 -17.65 1.68 17.71
CA ASP A 118 -18.79 0.94 18.25
C ASP A 118 -19.54 0.16 17.17
N ALA A 119 -19.75 0.73 15.98
CA ALA A 119 -20.55 0.13 14.92
C ALA A 119 -19.87 -1.03 14.16
N ILE A 120 -18.54 -1.04 14.03
CA ILE A 120 -17.85 -1.95 13.08
C ILE A 120 -17.50 -3.31 13.69
N GLY A 121 -17.31 -3.38 15.01
CA GLY A 121 -16.81 -4.58 15.67
C GLY A 121 -15.48 -5.05 15.04
N MET A 122 -15.21 -6.36 15.06
CA MET A 122 -13.90 -6.93 14.68
C MET A 122 -13.46 -6.70 13.22
N ALA A 123 -14.34 -6.21 12.35
CA ALA A 123 -14.02 -5.92 10.94
C ALA A 123 -13.09 -4.71 10.75
N ALA A 124 -12.75 -3.95 11.80
CA ALA A 124 -11.93 -2.75 11.66
C ALA A 124 -10.47 -3.02 11.23
N PHE A 125 -9.97 -4.24 11.43
CA PHE A 125 -8.63 -4.63 10.97
C PHE A 125 -8.56 -5.00 9.49
N GLU A 126 -9.70 -5.05 8.81
CA GLU A 126 -9.72 -5.34 7.38
C GLU A 126 -9.19 -4.13 6.58
N ALA A 127 -8.28 -4.38 5.63
CA ALA A 127 -7.79 -3.37 4.69
C ALA A 127 -8.88 -2.46 4.08
N PRO A 128 -10.07 -2.96 3.67
CA PRO A 128 -11.16 -2.11 3.19
C PRO A 128 -11.71 -1.12 4.22
N PHE A 129 -11.52 -1.33 5.53
CA PHE A 129 -12.09 -0.43 6.53
C PHE A 129 -11.49 0.98 6.47
N GLY A 130 -10.16 1.08 6.41
CA GLY A 130 -9.46 2.37 6.30
C GLY A 130 -9.76 3.12 4.99
N THR A 131 -10.33 2.45 4.00
CA THR A 131 -10.79 3.06 2.74
C THR A 131 -12.32 3.16 2.65
N SER A 132 -13.02 2.80 3.73
CA SER A 132 -14.47 2.81 3.75
C SER A 132 -15.01 4.24 3.65
N PRO A 133 -16.08 4.49 2.87
CA PRO A 133 -16.67 5.81 2.76
C PRO A 133 -17.10 6.40 4.11
N LYS A 134 -17.52 5.54 5.06
CA LYS A 134 -17.92 5.97 6.41
C LYS A 134 -16.74 6.50 7.22
N PHE A 135 -15.59 5.81 7.18
CA PHE A 135 -14.37 6.26 7.85
C PHE A 135 -13.85 7.56 7.26
N ILE A 136 -13.76 7.63 5.92
CA ILE A 136 -13.32 8.84 5.22
C ILE A 136 -14.29 10.01 5.47
N ALA A 137 -15.59 9.79 5.41
CA ALA A 137 -16.58 10.82 5.72
C ALA A 137 -16.48 11.31 7.18
N CYS A 138 -16.18 10.42 8.13
CA CYS A 138 -15.94 10.80 9.52
C CYS A 138 -14.73 11.73 9.63
N LEU A 139 -13.58 11.37 9.06
CA LEU A 139 -12.40 12.23 9.09
C LEU A 139 -12.58 13.54 8.34
N ASN A 140 -13.27 13.53 7.18
CA ASN A 140 -13.58 14.73 6.42
C ASN A 140 -14.60 15.65 7.10
N SER A 141 -15.27 15.18 8.16
CA SER A 141 -16.18 16.03 8.94
C SER A 141 -15.43 16.94 9.91
N PHE A 142 -14.13 16.71 10.13
CA PHE A 142 -13.31 17.53 11.01
C PHE A 142 -12.99 18.85 10.32
N SER A 143 -13.19 19.96 11.01
CA SER A 143 -12.60 21.24 10.60
C SER A 143 -11.07 21.19 10.66
N ASP A 144 -10.41 22.06 9.91
CA ASP A 144 -8.93 22.13 9.87
C ASP A 144 -8.31 22.25 11.27
N ASN A 145 -8.92 23.06 12.14
CA ASN A 145 -8.49 23.22 13.54
C ASN A 145 -8.68 21.95 14.37
N GLN A 146 -9.79 21.22 14.16
CA GLN A 146 -10.02 19.93 14.82
C GLN A 146 -9.04 18.87 14.34
N MET A 147 -8.68 18.88 13.04
CA MET A 147 -7.70 17.96 12.48
C MET A 147 -6.32 18.17 13.11
N VAL A 148 -5.86 19.42 13.18
CA VAL A 148 -4.58 19.77 13.82
C VAL A 148 -4.61 19.43 15.31
N SER A 149 -5.70 19.78 16.01
CA SER A 149 -5.87 19.45 17.43
C SER A 149 -5.85 17.94 17.69
N TYR A 150 -6.46 17.15 16.80
CA TYR A 150 -6.51 15.70 16.90
C TYR A 150 -5.12 15.07 16.72
N VAL A 151 -4.36 15.50 15.70
CA VAL A 151 -2.98 15.03 15.49
C VAL A 151 -2.08 15.38 16.70
N ARG A 152 -2.30 16.53 17.34
CA ARG A 152 -1.54 16.99 18.50
C ARG A 152 -1.95 16.36 19.84
N GLN A 153 -3.04 15.61 19.89
CA GLN A 153 -3.54 15.05 21.15
C GLN A 153 -2.76 13.77 21.52
N THR A 154 -2.05 13.74 22.64
CA THR A 154 -1.24 12.58 23.08
C THR A 154 -1.99 11.60 23.99
N LYS A 155 -3.21 11.93 24.42
CA LYS A 155 -3.91 11.15 25.46
C LYS A 155 -4.15 9.67 25.11
N THR A 156 -4.27 9.33 23.82
CA THR A 156 -4.50 7.94 23.39
C THR A 156 -3.21 7.15 23.13
N SER A 157 -2.04 7.80 23.02
CA SER A 157 -0.82 7.09 22.61
C SER A 157 -0.27 6.13 23.66
N GLY A 158 -0.53 6.36 24.95
CA GLY A 158 -0.12 5.42 26.00
C GLY A 158 -0.70 4.00 25.82
N TYR A 159 -1.83 3.88 25.12
CA TYR A 159 -2.48 2.59 24.87
C TYR A 159 -1.99 1.88 23.59
N TYR A 160 -1.11 2.53 22.79
CA TYR A 160 -0.61 1.93 21.54
C TYR A 160 0.36 0.78 21.78
N SER A 161 1.17 0.86 22.84
CA SER A 161 2.04 -0.25 23.25
C SER A 161 1.22 -1.45 23.74
N GLU A 162 0.20 -1.20 24.56
CA GLU A 162 -0.74 -2.22 25.05
C GLU A 162 -1.51 -2.91 23.92
N LEU A 163 -1.92 -2.15 22.88
CA LEU A 163 -2.52 -2.71 21.68
C LEU A 163 -1.59 -3.76 21.05
N MET A 164 -0.32 -3.42 20.80
CA MET A 164 0.64 -4.33 20.20
C MET A 164 0.92 -5.54 21.09
N GLN A 165 1.16 -5.31 22.38
CA GLN A 165 1.42 -6.38 23.34
C GLN A 165 0.26 -7.39 23.39
N THR A 166 -0.98 -6.89 23.41
CA THR A 166 -2.18 -7.72 23.43
C THR A 166 -2.29 -8.59 22.18
N TRP A 167 -2.10 -8.02 20.99
CA TRP A 167 -2.17 -8.79 19.74
C TRP A 167 -1.01 -9.79 19.61
N THR A 168 0.19 -9.45 20.07
CA THR A 168 1.34 -10.37 20.10
C THR A 168 1.04 -11.56 21.01
N ALA A 169 0.53 -11.30 22.23
CA ALA A 169 0.15 -12.36 23.17
C ALA A 169 -0.94 -13.27 22.58
N GLN A 170 -1.94 -12.72 21.88
CA GLN A 170 -3.01 -13.50 21.22
C GLN A 170 -2.48 -14.39 20.09
N TYR A 171 -1.55 -13.85 19.29
CA TYR A 171 -0.92 -14.63 18.24
C TYR A 171 -0.05 -15.77 18.81
N GLN A 172 0.76 -15.48 19.83
CA GLN A 172 1.58 -16.47 20.51
C GLN A 172 0.73 -17.55 21.19
N PHE A 173 -0.34 -17.16 21.88
CA PHE A 173 -1.30 -18.10 22.47
C PHE A 173 -1.90 -19.03 21.42
N SER A 174 -2.34 -18.48 20.29
CA SER A 174 -2.94 -19.27 19.21
C SER A 174 -1.94 -20.20 18.54
N LYS A 175 -0.69 -19.75 18.38
CA LYS A 175 0.41 -20.56 17.84
C LYS A 175 0.73 -21.73 18.78
N SER A 176 0.83 -21.47 20.08
CA SER A 176 1.03 -22.51 21.10
C SER A 176 -0.14 -23.49 21.16
N ASN A 177 -1.38 -22.99 21.08
CA ASN A 177 -2.58 -23.83 21.07
C ASN A 177 -2.61 -24.73 19.82
N ARG A 178 -2.28 -24.18 18.64
CA ARG A 178 -2.14 -24.97 17.42
C ARG A 178 -1.09 -26.07 17.57
N THR A 179 0.11 -25.75 18.08
CA THR A 179 1.16 -26.75 18.32
C THR A 179 0.70 -27.82 19.31
N TYR A 180 0.00 -27.44 20.37
CA TYR A 180 -0.56 -28.36 21.36
C TYR A 180 -1.55 -29.35 20.73
N VAL A 181 -2.50 -28.83 19.94
CA VAL A 181 -3.46 -29.65 19.18
C VAL A 181 -2.70 -30.58 18.25
N GLU A 182 -1.83 -30.06 17.38
CA GLU A 182 -1.05 -30.86 16.40
C GLU A 182 -0.20 -31.97 17.04
N THR A 183 0.32 -31.76 18.25
CA THR A 183 1.18 -32.74 18.94
C THR A 183 0.41 -33.73 19.81
N THR A 184 -0.80 -33.38 20.24
CA THR A 184 -1.56 -34.18 21.22
C THR A 184 -2.82 -34.74 20.59
N THR A 185 -2.71 -35.88 19.88
CA THR A 185 -3.86 -36.55 19.24
C THR A 185 -4.93 -37.03 20.22
N THR A 186 -4.62 -37.07 21.53
CA THR A 186 -5.54 -37.45 22.61
C THR A 186 -6.01 -36.24 23.44
N ALA A 187 -5.80 -35.01 22.97
CA ALA A 187 -6.22 -33.83 23.71
C ALA A 187 -7.75 -33.83 23.90
N GLU A 188 -8.20 -33.45 25.10
CA GLU A 188 -9.62 -33.33 25.40
C GLU A 188 -10.24 -32.26 24.48
N LEU A 189 -11.24 -32.67 23.70
CA LEU A 189 -11.91 -31.78 22.77
C LEU A 189 -12.77 -30.79 23.58
N PRO A 190 -12.61 -29.47 23.37
CA PRO A 190 -13.49 -28.51 24.03
C PRO A 190 -14.95 -28.80 23.68
N ALA A 191 -15.87 -28.59 24.63
CA ALA A 191 -17.28 -28.95 24.49
C ALA A 191 -18.00 -28.30 23.28
N GLU A 192 -17.41 -27.24 22.72
CA GLU A 192 -17.90 -26.50 21.55
C GLU A 192 -17.62 -27.23 20.22
N PHE A 193 -16.72 -28.21 20.20
CA PHE A 193 -16.33 -28.94 18.99
C PHE A 193 -16.77 -30.40 19.06
N PHE A 194 -17.28 -30.92 17.95
CA PHE A 194 -17.68 -32.33 17.83
C PHE A 194 -16.58 -33.20 17.20
N LEU A 195 -15.73 -32.60 16.37
CA LEU A 195 -14.66 -33.28 15.65
C LEU A 195 -13.32 -32.57 15.91
N TYR A 196 -12.27 -33.36 16.08
CA TYR A 196 -10.90 -32.85 16.21
C TYR A 196 -10.45 -32.03 14.98
N SER A 197 -10.91 -32.39 13.78
CA SER A 197 -10.65 -31.63 12.55
C SER A 197 -11.18 -30.20 12.62
N ASP A 198 -12.35 -30.01 13.24
CA ASP A 198 -12.99 -28.69 13.34
C ASP A 198 -12.23 -27.83 14.34
N TRP A 199 -11.78 -28.43 15.45
CA TRP A 199 -10.92 -27.75 16.42
C TRP A 199 -9.57 -27.36 15.82
N LEU A 200 -8.91 -28.27 15.08
CA LEU A 200 -7.65 -27.98 14.39
C LEU A 200 -7.82 -26.87 13.34
N ALA A 201 -8.92 -26.90 12.57
CA ALA A 201 -9.24 -25.86 11.60
C ALA A 201 -9.47 -24.51 12.29
N PHE A 202 -10.17 -24.51 13.43
CA PHE A 202 -10.41 -23.31 14.23
C PHE A 202 -9.11 -22.69 14.75
N VAL A 203 -8.23 -23.46 15.40
CA VAL A 203 -6.95 -22.93 15.92
C VAL A 203 -6.02 -22.48 14.79
N THR A 204 -6.03 -23.19 13.66
CA THR A 204 -5.24 -22.81 12.47
C THR A 204 -5.74 -21.49 11.88
N SER A 205 -7.07 -21.32 11.77
CA SER A 205 -7.70 -20.08 11.33
C SER A 205 -7.36 -18.93 12.28
N ALA A 206 -7.43 -19.15 13.59
CA ALA A 206 -7.08 -18.14 14.61
C ALA A 206 -5.63 -17.62 14.44
N VAL A 207 -4.65 -18.51 14.25
CA VAL A 207 -3.25 -18.12 13.96
C VAL A 207 -3.18 -17.22 12.72
N GLY A 208 -3.89 -17.58 11.65
CA GLY A 208 -3.94 -16.79 10.43
C GLY A 208 -4.54 -15.39 10.64
N ILE A 209 -5.66 -15.32 11.36
CA ILE A 209 -6.36 -14.08 11.71
C ILE A 209 -5.43 -13.16 12.50
N TYR A 210 -4.84 -13.63 13.61
CA TYR A 210 -3.99 -12.80 14.46
C TYR A 210 -2.71 -12.36 13.74
N ARG A 211 -2.10 -13.22 12.93
CA ARG A 211 -0.96 -12.84 12.07
C ARG A 211 -1.33 -11.73 11.09
N SER A 212 -2.52 -11.79 10.49
CA SER A 212 -2.99 -10.77 9.55
C SER A 212 -3.18 -9.41 10.23
N LYS A 213 -3.68 -9.40 11.48
CA LYS A 213 -3.85 -8.18 12.27
C LYS A 213 -2.52 -7.55 12.67
N LEU A 214 -1.56 -8.35 13.15
CA LEU A 214 -0.21 -7.87 13.44
C LEU A 214 0.46 -7.27 12.19
N ARG A 215 0.32 -7.91 11.03
CA ARG A 215 0.80 -7.33 9.76
C ARG A 215 0.11 -6.01 9.41
N ALA A 216 -1.20 -5.88 9.65
CA ALA A 216 -1.92 -4.65 9.41
C ALA A 216 -1.41 -3.50 10.30
N ILE A 217 -1.16 -3.80 11.59
CA ILE A 217 -0.54 -2.87 12.55
C ILE A 217 0.84 -2.44 12.04
N VAL A 218 1.72 -3.39 11.72
CA VAL A 218 3.09 -3.11 11.25
C VAL A 218 3.09 -2.24 10.00
N ARG A 219 2.26 -2.57 9.01
CA ARG A 219 2.14 -1.75 7.78
C ARG A 219 1.67 -0.34 8.09
N LYS A 220 0.73 -0.17 9.03
CA LYS A 220 0.23 1.16 9.39
C LYS A 220 1.22 1.99 10.21
N CYS A 221 2.04 1.37 11.06
CA CYS A 221 3.14 2.08 11.73
C CYS A 221 4.13 2.64 10.70
N ARG A 222 4.53 1.81 9.71
CA ARG A 222 5.42 2.25 8.63
C ARG A 222 4.78 3.33 7.76
N ALA A 223 3.49 3.20 7.45
CA ALA A 223 2.75 4.23 6.71
C ALA A 223 2.69 5.55 7.48
N LEU A 224 2.39 5.53 8.78
CA LEU A 224 2.40 6.71 9.65
C LEU A 224 3.77 7.39 9.64
N ARG A 225 4.86 6.63 9.85
CA ARG A 225 6.23 7.15 9.78
C ARG A 225 6.51 7.83 8.43
N ASN A 226 6.16 7.18 7.33
CA ASN A 226 6.39 7.71 6.00
C ASN A 226 5.55 8.99 5.73
N CYS A 227 4.32 9.06 6.24
CA CYS A 227 3.51 10.28 6.19
C CYS A 227 4.16 11.43 6.96
N ILE A 228 4.69 11.15 8.16
CA ILE A 228 5.41 12.15 8.98
C ILE A 228 6.67 12.64 8.26
N ALA A 229 7.47 11.73 7.72
CA ALA A 229 8.66 12.05 6.95
C ALA A 229 8.34 12.97 5.77
N SER A 230 7.36 12.58 4.95
CA SER A 230 6.93 13.39 3.80
C SER A 230 6.37 14.75 4.20
N ALA A 231 5.61 14.82 5.29
CA ALA A 231 5.05 16.08 5.79
C ALA A 231 6.14 17.03 6.31
N HIS A 232 7.15 16.49 6.99
CA HIS A 232 8.31 17.24 7.44
C HIS A 232 9.14 17.76 6.26
N ASP A 233 9.45 16.92 5.28
CA ASP A 233 10.27 17.29 4.11
C ASP A 233 9.59 18.37 3.25
N ASN A 234 8.26 18.39 3.24
CA ASN A 234 7.45 19.43 2.60
C ASN A 234 7.30 20.71 3.45
N GLY A 235 7.94 20.80 4.62
CA GLY A 235 7.83 21.94 5.54
C GLY A 235 6.45 22.11 6.19
N SER A 236 5.58 21.09 6.12
CA SER A 236 4.19 21.18 6.59
C SER A 236 4.04 21.06 8.11
N LEU A 237 5.02 20.47 8.80
CA LEU A 237 5.00 20.24 10.26
C LEU A 237 5.88 21.26 10.98
N SER A 238 5.38 21.83 12.09
CA SER A 238 6.23 22.63 12.97
C SER A 238 7.10 21.74 13.86
N ALA A 239 8.13 22.32 14.48
CA ALA A 239 8.95 21.61 15.48
C ALA A 239 8.12 21.05 16.65
N SER A 240 7.09 21.80 17.10
CA SER A 240 6.17 21.32 18.14
C SER A 240 5.34 20.12 17.67
N ASP A 241 4.90 20.11 16.41
CA ASP A 241 4.16 18.98 15.84
C ASP A 241 5.04 17.73 15.79
N MET A 242 6.32 17.91 15.44
CA MET A 242 7.30 16.81 15.39
C MET A 242 7.57 16.21 16.77
N LEU A 243 7.66 17.01 17.84
CA LEU A 243 7.84 16.49 19.20
C LEU A 243 6.66 15.62 19.64
N VAL A 244 5.43 16.09 19.41
CA VAL A 244 4.22 15.32 19.73
C VAL A 244 4.14 14.02 18.92
N LEU A 245 4.47 14.08 17.63
CA LEU A 245 4.47 12.90 16.77
C LEU A 245 5.59 11.92 17.16
N LYS A 246 6.73 12.41 17.67
CA LYS A 246 7.80 11.58 18.20
C LYS A 246 7.32 10.77 19.40
N GLU A 247 6.67 11.40 20.37
CA GLU A 247 6.12 10.73 21.57
C GLU A 247 5.13 9.61 21.18
N LYS A 248 4.24 9.88 20.22
CA LYS A 248 3.31 8.86 19.69
C LYS A 248 4.03 7.69 19.03
N MET A 249 5.11 7.98 18.31
CA MET A 249 5.91 6.98 17.61
C MET A 249 6.79 6.17 18.57
N GLU A 250 7.26 6.76 19.65
CA GLU A 250 7.94 6.07 20.76
C GLU A 250 7.01 5.05 21.43
N ALA A 251 5.76 5.43 21.71
CA ALA A 251 4.77 4.50 22.24
C ALA A 251 4.45 3.34 21.28
N LEU A 252 4.50 3.57 19.96
CA LEU A 252 4.37 2.50 18.96
C LEU A 252 5.64 1.65 18.87
N ASP A 253 6.82 2.22 19.06
CA ASP A 253 8.11 1.51 18.90
C ASP A 253 8.38 0.50 20.02
N GLU A 254 7.86 0.74 21.23
CA GLU A 254 8.11 -0.07 22.43
C GLU A 254 7.99 -1.59 22.19
N ASN A 255 6.97 -2.01 21.43
CA ASN A 255 6.72 -3.42 21.11
C ASN A 255 6.87 -3.74 19.61
N PHE A 256 7.31 -2.79 18.79
CA PHE A 256 7.29 -2.92 17.33
C PHE A 256 8.28 -3.96 16.81
N ALA A 257 9.49 -4.00 17.36
CA ALA A 257 10.53 -4.94 16.96
C ALA A 257 10.12 -6.39 17.26
N ASP A 258 9.52 -6.63 18.43
CA ASP A 258 9.00 -7.94 18.84
C ASP A 258 7.86 -8.40 17.93
N VAL A 259 6.92 -7.50 17.62
CA VAL A 259 5.85 -7.78 16.66
C VAL A 259 6.42 -8.19 15.30
N CYS A 260 7.42 -7.45 14.80
CA CYS A 260 8.06 -7.75 13.52
C CYS A 260 8.75 -9.13 13.53
N ALA A 261 9.52 -9.43 14.58
CA ALA A 261 10.16 -10.72 14.75
C ALA A 261 9.14 -11.87 14.75
N GLU A 262 8.03 -11.70 15.45
CA GLU A 262 7.01 -12.74 15.63
C GLU A 262 6.22 -13.03 14.33
N ILE A 263 6.04 -12.04 13.45
CA ILE A 263 5.42 -12.25 12.11
C ILE A 263 6.42 -12.72 11.04
N GLY A 264 7.72 -12.75 11.34
CA GLY A 264 8.81 -13.11 10.44
C GLY A 264 9.25 -11.97 9.50
N GLU A 265 9.08 -10.72 9.92
CA GLU A 265 9.62 -9.54 9.23
C GLU A 265 10.90 -9.04 9.93
N PRO A 266 11.76 -8.26 9.25
CA PRO A 266 12.96 -7.71 9.87
C PRO A 266 12.61 -6.90 11.13
N ALA A 267 13.22 -7.26 12.27
CA ALA A 267 13.05 -6.58 13.55
C ALA A 267 13.83 -5.25 13.54
N VAL A 268 13.28 -4.26 12.83
CA VAL A 268 13.85 -2.92 12.70
C VAL A 268 13.01 -1.97 13.55
N HIS A 269 13.68 -1.16 14.38
CA HIS A 269 13.01 -0.11 15.14
C HIS A 269 12.34 0.90 14.21
N LEU A 270 11.15 1.34 14.59
CA LEU A 270 10.36 2.33 13.87
C LEU A 270 11.02 3.70 13.93
N ILE A 271 11.68 4.00 15.06
CA ILE A 271 12.36 5.27 15.33
C ILE A 271 13.82 5.05 15.75
N LYS A 272 14.64 6.08 15.58
CA LYS A 272 15.99 6.16 16.14
C LYS A 272 16.03 7.24 17.22
N PRO A 273 15.96 6.90 18.53
CA PRO A 273 15.81 7.88 19.60
C PRO A 273 16.89 8.96 19.60
N SER A 274 18.11 8.57 19.25
CA SER A 274 19.29 9.44 19.26
C SER A 274 19.55 10.19 17.94
N ALA A 275 18.79 9.93 16.88
CA ALA A 275 19.01 10.58 15.59
C ALA A 275 18.19 11.87 15.48
N LEU A 276 18.80 12.93 14.91
CA LEU A 276 18.09 14.18 14.61
C LEU A 276 16.89 13.93 13.68
N ARG A 277 17.03 12.97 12.75
CA ARG A 277 15.98 12.50 11.86
C ARG A 277 15.48 11.13 12.31
N TRP A 278 14.87 11.10 13.48
CA TRP A 278 14.40 9.86 14.11
C TRP A 278 13.38 9.08 13.26
N TRP A 279 12.73 9.73 12.29
CA TRP A 279 11.73 9.14 11.37
C TRP A 279 12.33 8.50 10.10
N GLU A 280 13.62 8.73 9.82
CA GLU A 280 14.25 8.09 8.66
C GLU A 280 14.37 6.58 8.91
N PRO A 281 13.98 5.74 7.93
CA PRO A 281 14.18 4.31 8.07
C PRO A 281 15.65 4.02 8.34
N GLU A 282 15.92 3.07 9.23
CA GLU A 282 17.25 2.51 9.31
C GLU A 282 17.60 1.94 7.95
N GLN A 283 18.46 2.67 7.22
CA GLN A 283 19.12 2.14 6.04
C GLN A 283 19.79 0.87 6.53
N GLN A 284 19.28 -0.29 6.11
CA GLN A 284 19.96 -1.55 6.37
C GLN A 284 21.41 -1.30 5.96
N PRO A 285 22.37 -1.53 6.88
CA PRO A 285 23.77 -1.21 6.62
C PRO A 285 24.07 -1.80 5.27
N GLU A 286 24.27 -0.89 4.30
CA GLU A 286 24.40 -1.20 2.89
C GLU A 286 25.42 -2.31 2.86
N LYS A 287 24.94 -3.53 2.57
CA LYS A 287 25.69 -4.76 2.85
C LYS A 287 27.04 -4.52 2.22
N THR A 288 28.05 -4.26 3.04
CA THR A 288 29.34 -3.78 2.56
C THR A 288 29.91 -4.97 1.84
N VAL A 289 29.63 -5.05 0.54
CA VAL A 289 30.20 -5.99 -0.38
C VAL A 289 31.67 -5.64 -0.36
N MET A 290 32.39 -6.34 0.50
CA MET A 290 33.83 -6.26 0.60
C MET A 290 34.40 -6.48 -0.80
N ASP A 291 35.04 -5.43 -1.32
CA ASP A 291 36.12 -5.44 -2.30
C ASP A 291 36.20 -6.70 -3.18
N GLU A 292 35.29 -6.82 -4.15
CA GLU A 292 35.63 -7.52 -5.38
C GLU A 292 36.29 -6.50 -6.33
N PRO A 293 37.57 -6.69 -6.71
CA PRO A 293 38.30 -5.71 -7.49
C PRO A 293 37.66 -5.50 -8.86
N THR A 294 37.43 -4.24 -9.16
CA THR A 294 36.78 -3.72 -10.37
C THR A 294 37.53 -4.15 -11.64
N PRO A 295 36.92 -4.86 -12.61
CA PRO A 295 37.38 -4.77 -13.99
C PRO A 295 36.97 -3.42 -14.55
N ALA A 296 37.92 -2.76 -15.18
CA ALA A 296 37.82 -1.39 -15.64
C ALA A 296 36.66 -1.17 -16.62
N THR A 297 36.00 -0.02 -16.42
CA THR A 297 35.32 0.78 -17.44
C THR A 297 34.19 0.12 -18.24
N THR A 298 32.95 0.39 -17.81
CA THR A 298 31.96 0.91 -18.77
C THR A 298 31.00 1.87 -18.04
N PHE A 299 31.04 3.13 -18.45
CA PHE A 299 30.13 4.18 -18.00
C PHE A 299 28.70 3.90 -18.47
N ALA A 300 27.73 4.29 -17.63
CA ALA A 300 26.31 4.47 -17.88
C ALA A 300 25.39 3.23 -17.82
N ALA A 301 24.88 2.94 -16.62
CA ALA A 301 23.46 2.60 -16.43
C ALA A 301 23.04 2.95 -14.99
N GLN A 302 22.07 3.85 -14.88
CA GLN A 302 21.51 4.40 -13.66
C GLN A 302 20.69 3.37 -12.87
N ASN A 303 20.71 3.52 -11.55
CA ASN A 303 19.58 3.34 -10.62
C ASN A 303 18.53 2.28 -10.99
N THR A 304 18.74 1.04 -10.56
CA THR A 304 17.65 0.04 -10.47
C THR A 304 17.31 -0.23 -9.02
N THR A 305 16.23 0.40 -8.60
CA THR A 305 15.21 -0.06 -7.65
C THR A 305 15.08 -1.59 -7.69
N GLU A 306 14.90 -2.20 -6.52
CA GLU A 306 14.77 -3.67 -6.31
C GLU A 306 14.11 -4.40 -7.49
N PRO A 307 14.71 -5.47 -8.03
CA PRO A 307 14.16 -6.15 -9.20
C PRO A 307 12.81 -6.79 -8.84
N PRO A 308 11.70 -6.34 -9.44
CA PRO A 308 10.39 -6.94 -9.17
C PRO A 308 10.38 -8.37 -9.73
N ASN A 309 10.15 -9.35 -8.86
CA ASN A 309 9.65 -10.69 -9.16
C ASN A 309 10.13 -11.34 -10.48
N LEU A 310 11.45 -11.54 -10.60
CA LEU A 310 12.10 -12.30 -11.70
C LEU A 310 11.44 -13.67 -11.98
N ALA A 311 10.85 -14.31 -10.97
CA ALA A 311 10.18 -15.60 -11.11
C ALA A 311 8.93 -15.54 -12.01
N LEU A 312 8.16 -14.44 -11.93
CA LEU A 312 6.95 -14.23 -12.72
C LEU A 312 7.30 -13.84 -14.16
N ALA A 313 8.36 -13.03 -14.33
CA ALA A 313 8.92 -12.72 -15.64
C ALA A 313 9.46 -13.99 -16.34
N SER A 314 10.11 -14.89 -15.60
CA SER A 314 10.67 -16.15 -16.13
C SER A 314 9.59 -17.12 -16.61
N THR A 315 8.47 -17.25 -15.89
CA THR A 315 7.35 -18.12 -16.31
C THR A 315 6.59 -17.55 -17.51
N LEU A 316 6.38 -16.22 -17.56
CA LEU A 316 5.79 -15.55 -18.72
C LEU A 316 6.67 -15.67 -19.97
N LEU A 317 7.99 -15.53 -19.82
CA LEU A 317 8.97 -15.70 -20.91
C LEU A 317 9.02 -17.11 -21.49
N PHE A 318 8.61 -18.14 -20.74
CA PHE A 318 8.54 -19.52 -21.25
C PHE A 318 7.19 -19.84 -21.89
N ILE A 319 6.08 -19.43 -21.25
CA ILE A 319 4.72 -19.78 -21.69
C ILE A 319 4.36 -19.07 -23.01
N VAL A 320 4.74 -17.80 -23.16
CA VAL A 320 4.37 -17.01 -24.35
C VAL A 320 5.01 -17.55 -25.64
N PRO A 321 6.32 -17.84 -25.72
CA PRO A 321 6.91 -18.44 -26.91
C PRO A 321 6.44 -19.88 -27.16
N ALA A 322 6.26 -20.69 -26.10
CA ALA A 322 5.79 -22.07 -26.24
C ALA A 322 4.38 -22.13 -26.85
N THR A 323 3.50 -21.23 -26.44
CA THR A 323 2.15 -21.14 -26.98
C THR A 323 2.12 -20.54 -28.40
N CYS A 324 3.01 -19.59 -28.70
CA CYS A 324 3.24 -19.14 -30.08
C CYS A 324 3.69 -20.29 -30.99
N LEU A 325 4.63 -21.13 -30.54
CA LEU A 325 5.08 -22.30 -31.30
C LEU A 325 3.96 -23.34 -31.50
N LEU A 326 3.14 -23.59 -30.48
CA LEU A 326 2.01 -24.50 -30.58
C LEU A 326 0.94 -24.01 -31.58
N SER A 327 0.77 -22.69 -31.71
CA SER A 327 -0.17 -22.10 -32.68
C SER A 327 0.25 -22.27 -34.15
N CYS A 328 1.52 -22.58 -34.41
CA CYS A 328 2.02 -22.86 -35.76
C CYS A 328 1.53 -24.21 -36.30
N ILE A 329 1.16 -25.16 -35.42
CA ILE A 329 0.73 -26.50 -35.82
C ILE A 329 -0.59 -26.45 -36.62
N PRO A 330 -1.67 -25.78 -36.15
CA PRO A 330 -2.88 -25.60 -36.95
C PRO A 330 -2.64 -24.86 -38.27
N THR A 331 -1.77 -23.84 -38.27
CA THR A 331 -1.44 -23.06 -39.46
C THR A 331 -0.72 -23.89 -40.52
N ALA A 332 0.22 -24.76 -40.10
CA ALA A 332 0.92 -25.67 -40.99
C ALA A 332 -0.02 -26.75 -41.56
N ILE A 333 -0.89 -27.32 -40.73
CA ILE A 333 -1.92 -28.28 -41.18
C ILE A 333 -2.84 -27.62 -42.21
N ALA A 334 -3.27 -26.40 -41.97
CA ALA A 334 -4.09 -25.64 -42.91
C ALA A 334 -3.40 -25.43 -44.24
N TRP A 335 -2.14 -25.02 -44.23
CA TRP A 335 -1.32 -24.80 -45.42
C TRP A 335 -1.19 -26.07 -46.27
N ILE A 336 -0.91 -27.21 -45.63
CA ILE A 336 -0.74 -28.51 -46.31
C ILE A 336 -2.05 -28.99 -46.97
N HIS A 337 -3.20 -28.64 -46.41
CA HIS A 337 -4.50 -29.06 -46.92
C HIS A 337 -5.17 -28.06 -47.89
N THR A 338 -4.44 -27.02 -48.30
CA THR A 338 -4.92 -26.08 -49.32
C THR A 338 -4.86 -26.68 -50.72
N ALA A 339 -6.02 -27.12 -51.23
CA ALA A 339 -6.16 -27.38 -52.65
C ALA A 339 -6.49 -26.06 -53.37
N PRO A 340 -5.70 -25.62 -54.38
CA PRO A 340 -6.05 -24.46 -55.19
C PRO A 340 -7.27 -24.79 -56.03
N GLY A 341 -8.44 -24.44 -55.52
CA GLY A 341 -9.72 -24.67 -56.19
C GLY A 341 -10.70 -23.55 -55.85
N PRO A 342 -11.58 -23.17 -56.79
CA PRO A 342 -12.65 -22.21 -56.53
C PRO A 342 -13.69 -22.87 -55.62
N ALA A 343 -13.47 -22.82 -54.30
CA ALA A 343 -14.29 -23.53 -53.33
C ALA A 343 -15.19 -22.56 -52.54
N PRO A 344 -16.52 -22.77 -52.53
CA PRO A 344 -17.50 -22.04 -51.74
C PRO A 344 -17.70 -22.67 -50.34
N ARG A 345 -16.66 -23.28 -49.74
CA ARG A 345 -16.75 -23.93 -48.42
C ARG A 345 -15.67 -23.41 -47.47
N PRO A 346 -16.05 -22.67 -46.40
CA PRO A 346 -15.10 -22.00 -45.51
C PRO A 346 -14.17 -22.94 -44.74
N THR A 347 -14.49 -24.24 -44.63
CA THR A 347 -13.67 -25.23 -43.92
C THR A 347 -12.50 -25.78 -44.71
N LEU A 348 -12.41 -25.49 -46.01
CA LEU A 348 -11.27 -25.87 -46.86
C LEU A 348 -10.38 -24.67 -47.21
N ASP A 349 -10.72 -23.49 -46.69
CA ASP A 349 -10.00 -22.25 -46.96
C ASP A 349 -8.83 -22.11 -45.98
N PRO A 350 -7.57 -22.00 -46.45
CA PRO A 350 -6.41 -21.72 -45.59
C PRO A 350 -6.61 -20.50 -44.69
N ASN A 351 -7.26 -19.48 -45.25
CA ASN A 351 -7.41 -18.21 -44.55
C ASN A 351 -8.31 -18.35 -43.32
N PHE A 352 -9.21 -19.34 -43.30
CA PHE A 352 -10.04 -19.66 -42.13
C PHE A 352 -9.19 -20.14 -40.96
N TYR A 353 -8.29 -21.09 -41.20
CA TYR A 353 -7.45 -21.64 -40.14
C TYR A 353 -6.35 -20.67 -39.71
N GLN A 354 -5.83 -19.86 -40.64
CA GLN A 354 -4.93 -18.77 -40.30
C GLN A 354 -5.63 -17.76 -39.38
N LEU A 355 -6.86 -17.37 -39.71
CA LEU A 355 -7.68 -16.50 -38.86
C LEU A 355 -7.95 -17.14 -37.49
N LEU A 356 -8.31 -18.43 -37.47
CA LEU A 356 -8.58 -19.16 -36.24
C LEU A 356 -7.34 -19.20 -35.33
N SER A 357 -6.16 -19.45 -35.91
CA SER A 357 -4.87 -19.45 -35.19
C SER A 357 -4.55 -18.05 -34.67
N SER A 358 -4.69 -17.00 -35.48
CA SER A 358 -4.48 -15.62 -35.03
C SER A 358 -5.45 -15.21 -33.91
N SER A 359 -6.73 -15.61 -34.01
CA SER A 359 -7.74 -15.34 -33.00
C SER A 359 -7.44 -16.06 -31.68
N ALA A 360 -6.97 -17.31 -31.75
CA ALA A 360 -6.56 -18.07 -30.58
C ALA A 360 -5.35 -17.44 -29.87
N LEU A 361 -4.33 -17.03 -30.64
CA LEU A 361 -3.17 -16.30 -30.11
C LEU A 361 -3.57 -14.97 -29.46
N GLN A 362 -4.47 -14.25 -30.09
CA GLN A 362 -4.96 -12.97 -29.59
C GLN A 362 -5.68 -13.12 -28.24
N LEU A 363 -6.61 -14.09 -28.15
CA LEU A 363 -7.29 -14.41 -26.89
C LEU A 363 -6.32 -14.86 -25.80
N LEU A 364 -5.34 -15.68 -26.15
CA LEU A 364 -4.33 -16.14 -25.21
C LEU A 364 -3.45 -15.00 -24.70
N SER A 365 -3.00 -14.12 -25.59
CA SER A 365 -2.22 -12.95 -25.21
C SER A 365 -3.02 -12.05 -24.27
N LEU A 366 -4.30 -11.82 -24.55
CA LEU A 366 -5.19 -11.08 -23.68
C LEU A 366 -5.36 -11.74 -22.30
N LEU A 367 -5.49 -13.07 -22.26
CA LEU A 367 -5.55 -13.83 -21.00
C LEU A 367 -4.26 -13.66 -20.19
N THR A 368 -3.09 -13.81 -20.83
CA THR A 368 -1.79 -13.66 -20.13
C THR A 368 -1.57 -12.25 -19.58
N LEU A 369 -2.16 -11.24 -20.24
CA LEU A 369 -2.08 -9.84 -19.84
C LEU A 369 -3.04 -9.55 -18.68
N VAL A 370 -4.28 -10.02 -18.76
CA VAL A 370 -5.34 -9.76 -17.76
C VAL A 370 -5.17 -10.61 -16.50
N TRP A 371 -4.54 -11.78 -16.60
CA TRP A 371 -4.33 -12.69 -15.47
C TRP A 371 -3.61 -12.03 -14.26
N PRO A 372 -2.43 -11.42 -14.40
CA PRO A 372 -1.75 -10.77 -13.28
C PRO A 372 -2.53 -9.57 -12.72
N LEU A 373 -3.27 -8.86 -13.58
CA LEU A 373 -4.14 -7.74 -13.21
C LEU A 373 -5.25 -8.18 -12.23
N MET A 374 -5.84 -9.36 -12.42
CA MET A 374 -6.91 -9.88 -11.54
C MET A 374 -6.49 -10.03 -10.07
N PHE A 375 -5.19 -10.19 -9.80
CA PHE A 375 -4.68 -10.44 -8.46
C PHE A 375 -4.04 -9.21 -7.80
N HIS A 376 -3.94 -8.07 -8.49
CA HIS A 376 -3.37 -6.83 -7.95
C HIS A 376 -4.48 -5.84 -7.58
N ALA A 377 -4.75 -5.71 -6.28
CA ALA A 377 -5.84 -4.88 -5.75
C ALA A 377 -5.59 -3.35 -5.82
N GLU A 378 -4.39 -2.92 -6.22
CA GLU A 378 -3.94 -1.52 -6.09
C GLU A 378 -4.01 -0.70 -7.39
N LEU A 379 -4.43 -1.28 -8.53
CA LEU A 379 -4.57 -0.48 -9.75
C LEU A 379 -5.66 0.59 -9.61
N ALA A 380 -5.31 1.84 -9.92
CA ALA A 380 -6.17 3.00 -9.74
C ALA A 380 -7.56 2.77 -10.37
N ARG A 381 -8.58 2.90 -9.51
CA ARG A 381 -9.99 2.53 -9.74
C ARG A 381 -10.59 3.05 -11.05
N MET A 382 -10.13 4.19 -11.56
CA MET A 382 -10.60 4.78 -12.82
C MET A 382 -10.03 4.08 -14.06
N SER A 383 -8.76 3.64 -14.03
CA SER A 383 -8.13 2.94 -15.16
C SER A 383 -8.60 1.49 -15.27
N TRP A 384 -8.88 0.85 -14.13
CA TRP A 384 -9.35 -0.52 -14.03
C TRP A 384 -10.58 -0.80 -14.90
N VAL A 385 -11.59 0.06 -14.82
CA VAL A 385 -12.85 -0.10 -15.58
C VAL A 385 -12.58 -0.06 -17.09
N TRP A 386 -11.76 0.87 -17.57
CA TRP A 386 -11.43 0.99 -18.98
C TRP A 386 -10.61 -0.18 -19.51
N THR A 387 -9.70 -0.72 -18.71
CA THR A 387 -8.94 -1.94 -19.05
C THR A 387 -9.89 -3.12 -19.30
N TRP A 388 -10.89 -3.31 -18.45
CA TRP A 388 -11.89 -4.37 -18.62
C TRP A 388 -12.79 -4.18 -19.83
N VAL A 389 -13.22 -2.93 -20.10
CA VAL A 389 -14.02 -2.62 -21.29
C VAL A 389 -13.23 -2.91 -22.57
N LEU A 390 -11.97 -2.49 -22.64
CA LEU A 390 -11.10 -2.74 -23.79
C LEU A 390 -10.77 -4.24 -23.95
N ALA A 391 -10.49 -4.93 -22.85
CA ALA A 391 -10.22 -6.36 -22.86
C ALA A 391 -11.45 -7.17 -23.33
N GLY A 392 -12.63 -6.85 -22.80
CA GLY A 392 -13.89 -7.44 -23.25
C GLY A 392 -14.19 -7.16 -24.72
N THR A 393 -13.98 -5.92 -25.17
CA THR A 393 -14.19 -5.53 -26.58
C THR A 393 -13.25 -6.30 -27.51
N SER A 394 -11.98 -6.47 -27.14
CA SER A 394 -11.01 -7.26 -27.92
C SER A 394 -11.42 -8.73 -28.00
N ALA A 395 -11.80 -9.35 -26.87
CA ALA A 395 -12.26 -10.74 -26.85
C ALA A 395 -13.51 -10.95 -27.71
N CYS A 396 -14.52 -10.09 -27.57
CA CYS A 396 -15.74 -10.14 -28.39
C CYS A 396 -15.46 -9.95 -29.88
N SER A 397 -14.59 -9.00 -30.24
CA SER A 397 -14.22 -8.74 -31.65
C SER A 397 -13.48 -9.92 -32.27
N THR A 398 -12.61 -10.57 -31.50
CA THR A 398 -11.83 -11.75 -31.94
C THR A 398 -12.74 -12.96 -32.19
N ILE A 399 -13.70 -13.20 -31.30
CA ILE A 399 -14.71 -14.26 -31.46
C ILE A 399 -15.64 -13.95 -32.64
N ALA A 400 -16.12 -12.71 -32.73
CA ALA A 400 -16.98 -12.26 -33.82
C ALA A 400 -16.29 -12.38 -35.18
N ALA A 401 -14.98 -12.11 -35.29
CA ALA A 401 -14.23 -12.26 -36.53
C ALA A 401 -14.34 -13.68 -37.10
N VAL A 402 -14.26 -14.72 -36.25
CA VAL A 402 -14.40 -16.12 -36.69
C VAL A 402 -15.82 -16.41 -37.18
N PHE A 403 -16.85 -15.92 -36.49
CA PHE A 403 -18.24 -16.06 -36.93
C PHE A 403 -18.51 -15.32 -38.26
N PHE A 404 -18.04 -14.08 -38.39
CA PHE A 404 -18.24 -13.28 -39.60
C PHE A 404 -17.51 -13.87 -40.81
N TYR A 405 -16.40 -14.56 -40.60
CA TYR A 405 -15.73 -15.31 -41.66
C TYR A 405 -16.62 -16.41 -42.23
N VAL A 406 -17.28 -17.18 -41.36
CA VAL A 406 -18.12 -18.31 -41.76
C VAL A 406 -19.44 -17.85 -42.39
N TRP A 407 -20.00 -16.73 -41.94
CA TRP A 407 -21.38 -16.34 -42.28
C TRP A 407 -21.50 -15.15 -43.26
N LEU A 408 -20.53 -14.24 -43.32
CA LEU A 408 -20.64 -13.02 -44.14
C LEU A 408 -19.57 -12.96 -45.24
N SER A 409 -18.34 -12.57 -44.87
CA SER A 409 -17.24 -12.40 -45.81
C SER A 409 -15.90 -12.25 -45.07
N MET A 410 -14.83 -12.61 -45.75
CA MET A 410 -13.46 -12.43 -45.27
C MET A 410 -13.14 -10.97 -44.91
N ALA A 411 -13.60 -9.99 -45.69
CA ALA A 411 -13.30 -8.57 -45.45
C ALA A 411 -13.80 -8.08 -44.08
N TRP A 412 -15.04 -8.44 -43.71
CA TRP A 412 -15.61 -8.08 -42.41
C TRP A 412 -14.91 -8.77 -41.24
N SER A 413 -14.48 -10.01 -41.44
CA SER A 413 -13.69 -10.75 -40.46
C SER A 413 -12.35 -10.07 -40.17
N TRP A 414 -11.66 -9.60 -41.22
CA TRP A 414 -10.41 -8.85 -41.09
C TRP A 414 -10.58 -7.54 -40.33
N VAL A 415 -11.63 -6.77 -40.63
CA VAL A 415 -11.92 -5.50 -39.92
C VAL A 415 -12.15 -5.75 -38.43
N LEU A 416 -12.89 -6.80 -38.06
CA LEU A 416 -13.14 -7.15 -36.67
C LEU A 416 -11.88 -7.64 -35.94
N SER A 417 -11.06 -8.48 -36.59
CA SER A 417 -9.79 -8.94 -36.03
C SER A 417 -8.81 -7.78 -35.82
N PHE A 418 -8.74 -6.84 -36.77
CA PHE A 418 -7.95 -5.62 -36.65
C PHE A 418 -8.43 -4.74 -35.48
N ALA A 419 -9.74 -4.52 -35.36
CA ALA A 419 -10.30 -3.74 -34.25
C ALA A 419 -9.98 -4.35 -32.88
N GLY A 420 -10.07 -5.69 -32.75
CA GLY A 420 -9.65 -6.38 -31.54
C GLY A 420 -8.15 -6.19 -31.23
N SER A 421 -7.32 -6.23 -32.26
CA SER A 421 -5.86 -6.09 -32.12
C SER A 421 -5.49 -4.68 -31.61
N VAL A 422 -6.17 -3.65 -32.13
CA VAL A 422 -6.02 -2.27 -31.66
C VAL A 422 -6.46 -2.12 -30.20
N ALA A 423 -7.62 -2.69 -29.82
CA ALA A 423 -8.10 -2.65 -28.44
C ALA A 423 -7.11 -3.34 -27.48
N GLN A 424 -6.54 -4.48 -27.88
CA GLN A 424 -5.52 -5.17 -27.09
C GLN A 424 -4.22 -4.35 -26.98
N ALA A 425 -3.77 -3.70 -28.04
CA ALA A 425 -2.60 -2.83 -27.99
C ALA A 425 -2.80 -1.66 -27.00
N LEU A 426 -4.01 -1.11 -26.91
CA LEU A 426 -4.35 -0.09 -25.92
C LEU A 426 -4.31 -0.63 -24.49
N VAL A 427 -4.74 -1.87 -24.28
CA VAL A 427 -4.63 -2.55 -22.96
C VAL A 427 -3.16 -2.73 -22.58
N VAL A 428 -2.30 -3.17 -23.50
CA VAL A 428 -0.84 -3.26 -23.27
C VAL A 428 -0.27 -1.90 -22.91
N LEU A 429 -0.61 -0.86 -23.65
CA LEU A 429 -0.12 0.50 -23.41
C LEU A 429 -0.55 1.04 -22.03
N GLN A 430 -1.78 0.73 -21.61
CA GLN A 430 -2.25 1.06 -20.27
C GLN A 430 -1.42 0.33 -19.22
N VAL A 431 -1.22 -0.98 -19.36
CA VAL A 431 -0.43 -1.75 -18.39
C VAL A 431 1.02 -1.30 -18.32
N VAL A 432 1.67 -1.02 -19.46
CA VAL A 432 3.06 -0.51 -19.51
C VAL A 432 3.19 0.86 -18.87
N ARG A 433 2.15 1.70 -18.91
CA ARG A 433 2.16 3.00 -18.23
C ARG A 433 2.03 2.86 -16.70
N TRP A 434 1.43 1.77 -16.23
CA TRP A 434 1.16 1.52 -14.80
C TRP A 434 2.28 0.75 -14.10
N ILE A 435 3.03 -0.06 -14.84
CA ILE A 435 4.32 -0.61 -14.40
C ILE A 435 5.36 0.51 -14.47
#